data_AF-A0A7J4KUP8-F1
#
_entry.id   AF-A0A7J4KUP8-F1
#
_cell.length_a   1.000
_cell.length_b   1.000
_cell.length_c   1.000
_cell.angle_alpha   90.00
_cell.angle_beta   90.00
_cell.angle_gamma   90.00
#
_symmetry.space_group_name_H-M   'P 1'
#
loop_
_entity.id
_entity.type
_entity.pdbx_description
1 polymer ?
#
loop_
_entity_poly.entity_id
_entity_poly.type
_entity_poly.pdbx_seq_one_letter_code
_entity_poly.pdbx_strand_id
1 'polypeptide(L)'
;MAEAKKKYGSKLEFMTSSTFYDGGIIGRIFKDGKLINKKKYSLGVDLAYSDKYDSIEFIANSREIPDYVDTVVGGLAALVKDTKVVTDFSNRRIRNGRVRERIAIGVKRGWAGMIVCTTSKVKDLAEIMDKLGCLSAAAPDGGGSRMFYHKGKILKKPTEKIASVIVGYRK
;
A
#
# COMPACT_ATOMS: atom_id res chain seq x y z
N MET A 1 10.14 11.92 -5.60
CA MET A 1 9.17 13.04 -5.53
C MET A 1 9.35 14.06 -6.65
N ALA A 2 10.58 14.49 -6.97
CA ALA A 2 10.84 15.39 -8.10
C ALA A 2 10.29 14.84 -9.43
N GLU A 3 10.50 13.56 -9.70
CA GLU A 3 9.99 12.88 -10.90
C GLU A 3 8.46 12.83 -10.97
N ALA A 4 7.78 12.46 -9.87
CA ALA A 4 6.32 12.45 -9.82
C ALA A 4 5.72 13.86 -9.98
N LYS A 5 6.33 14.89 -9.36
CA LYS A 5 5.90 16.28 -9.57
C LYS A 5 6.12 16.72 -11.01
N LYS A 6 7.24 16.34 -11.64
CA LYS A 6 7.51 16.63 -13.06
C LYS A 6 6.48 15.96 -13.97
N LYS A 7 6.10 14.72 -13.68
CA LYS A 7 5.16 13.93 -14.50
C LYS A 7 3.69 14.35 -14.32
N TYR A 8 3.27 14.57 -13.08
CA TYR A 8 1.85 14.76 -12.75
C TYR A 8 1.48 16.20 -12.41
N GLY A 9 2.46 17.07 -12.12
CA GLY A 9 2.22 18.50 -11.86
C GLY A 9 1.12 18.74 -10.83
N SER A 10 0.13 19.57 -11.21
CA SER A 10 -1.04 19.91 -10.39
C SER A 10 -2.09 18.79 -10.29
N LYS A 11 -1.93 17.70 -11.04
CA LYS A 11 -2.78 16.49 -10.94
C LYS A 11 -2.33 15.57 -9.81
N LEU A 12 -1.13 15.75 -9.26
CA LEU A 12 -0.61 14.90 -8.19
C LEU A 12 -1.42 15.12 -6.90
N GLU A 13 -2.18 14.10 -6.49
CA GLU A 13 -3.04 14.17 -5.30
C GLU A 13 -2.30 13.66 -4.07
N PHE A 14 -1.71 12.46 -4.13
CA PHE A 14 -0.97 11.91 -3.00
C PHE A 14 0.21 11.03 -3.43
N MET A 15 1.16 10.85 -2.52
CA MET A 15 2.19 9.81 -2.63
C MET A 15 2.43 9.16 -1.27
N THR A 16 2.66 7.85 -1.26
CA THR A 16 3.08 7.13 -0.06
C THR A 16 4.07 6.02 -0.40
N SER A 17 4.79 5.51 0.61
CA SER A 17 5.66 4.35 0.48
C SER A 17 4.84 3.12 0.04
N SER A 18 5.51 2.11 -0.52
CA SER A 18 4.82 0.96 -1.12
C SER A 18 5.36 -0.38 -0.63
N THR A 19 6.05 -1.16 -1.45
CA THR A 19 6.65 -2.45 -1.06
C THR A 19 7.73 -2.27 0.01
N PHE A 20 7.85 -3.26 0.90
CA PHE A 20 9.03 -3.41 1.77
C PHE A 20 10.31 -3.58 0.93
N TYR A 21 11.44 -3.18 1.53
CA TYR A 21 12.79 -3.43 1.04
C TYR A 21 13.60 -4.26 2.04
N ASP A 22 14.32 -5.26 1.54
CA ASP A 22 15.25 -6.06 2.33
C ASP A 22 16.33 -6.66 1.42
N GLY A 23 17.46 -5.95 1.30
CA GLY A 23 18.49 -6.24 0.29
C GLY A 23 17.98 -6.15 -1.16
N GLY A 24 16.72 -5.73 -1.36
CA GLY A 24 16.02 -5.69 -2.64
C GLY A 24 14.51 -5.55 -2.45
N ILE A 25 13.79 -5.27 -3.53
CA ILE A 25 12.33 -5.21 -3.55
C ILE A 25 11.76 -6.60 -3.29
N ILE A 26 10.86 -6.77 -2.32
CA ILE A 26 10.29 -8.09 -1.97
C ILE A 26 8.84 -8.30 -2.44
N GLY A 27 8.17 -7.25 -2.89
CA GLY A 27 6.80 -7.29 -3.41
C GLY A 27 6.73 -7.41 -4.92
N ARG A 28 5.65 -8.03 -5.42
CA ARG A 28 5.39 -8.13 -6.86
C ARG A 28 5.17 -6.74 -7.42
N ILE A 29 5.84 -6.38 -8.51
CA ILE A 29 5.60 -5.11 -9.20
C ILE A 29 5.29 -5.42 -10.64
N PHE A 30 4.11 -5.01 -11.07
CA PHE A 30 3.65 -5.10 -12.45
C PHE A 30 3.13 -3.73 -12.85
N LYS A 31 3.45 -3.30 -14.07
CA LYS A 31 3.01 -2.01 -14.56
C LYS A 31 3.02 -2.01 -16.09
N ASP A 32 1.94 -1.52 -16.69
CA ASP A 32 1.80 -1.30 -18.13
C ASP A 32 2.14 -2.59 -18.93
N GLY A 33 1.58 -3.73 -18.52
CA GLY A 33 1.81 -5.03 -19.16
C GLY A 33 3.13 -5.71 -18.79
N LYS A 34 4.02 -5.05 -18.03
CA LYS A 34 5.36 -5.56 -17.72
C LYS A 34 5.52 -5.96 -16.26
N LEU A 35 5.95 -7.20 -16.04
CA LEU A 35 6.39 -7.66 -14.72
C LEU A 35 7.79 -7.10 -14.42
N ILE A 36 7.87 -6.14 -13.50
CA ILE A 36 9.11 -5.47 -13.07
C ILE A 36 9.79 -6.27 -11.94
N ASN A 37 9.02 -6.83 -11.02
CA ASN A 37 9.54 -7.69 -9.95
C ASN A 37 8.59 -8.87 -9.68
N LYS A 38 9.14 -10.08 -9.62
CA LYS A 38 8.39 -11.32 -9.43
C LYS A 38 8.36 -11.83 -7.98
N LYS A 39 9.10 -11.21 -7.07
CA LYS A 39 9.16 -11.64 -5.67
C LYS A 39 7.79 -11.48 -5.02
N LYS A 40 7.47 -12.39 -4.10
CA LYS A 40 6.22 -12.41 -3.36
C LYS A 40 6.56 -12.36 -1.88
N TYR A 41 5.97 -11.40 -1.16
CA TYR A 41 6.05 -11.40 0.29
C TYR A 41 5.05 -12.44 0.81
N SER A 42 5.50 -13.58 1.32
CA SER A 42 4.66 -14.76 1.63
C SER A 42 3.40 -14.47 2.47
N LEU A 43 3.42 -13.41 3.30
CA LEU A 43 2.32 -13.01 4.17
C LEU A 43 1.59 -11.74 3.70
N GLY A 44 1.94 -11.24 2.52
CA GLY A 44 1.45 -10.01 1.95
C GLY A 44 0.21 -10.16 1.05
N VAL A 45 -0.27 -9.01 0.62
CA VAL A 45 -1.25 -8.86 -0.45
C VAL A 45 -0.69 -7.88 -1.48
N ASP A 46 -1.31 -7.91 -2.65
CA ASP A 46 -0.98 -7.03 -3.74
C ASP A 46 -2.12 -6.03 -3.94
N LEU A 47 -1.78 -4.75 -4.00
CA LEU A 47 -2.70 -3.70 -4.41
C LEU A 47 -2.69 -3.63 -5.94
N ALA A 48 -3.82 -3.94 -6.55
CA ALA A 48 -4.03 -3.91 -7.99
C ALA A 48 -4.85 -2.68 -8.39
N TYR A 49 -4.57 -2.14 -9.57
CA TYR A 49 -5.33 -1.08 -10.22
C TYR A 49 -5.72 -1.51 -11.63
N SER A 50 -6.97 -1.23 -12.01
CA SER A 50 -7.49 -1.38 -13.36
C SER A 50 -7.93 -0.03 -13.91
N ASP A 51 -7.34 0.39 -15.02
CA ASP A 51 -7.74 1.60 -15.74
C ASP A 51 -9.11 1.40 -16.40
N LYS A 52 -9.37 0.20 -16.94
CA LYS A 52 -10.64 -0.19 -17.56
C LYS A 52 -11.83 -0.02 -16.61
N TYR A 53 -11.67 -0.40 -15.35
CA TYR A 53 -12.74 -0.32 -14.34
C TYR A 53 -12.60 0.88 -13.40
N ASP A 54 -11.55 1.69 -13.59
CA ASP A 54 -11.14 2.77 -12.70
C ASP A 54 -11.19 2.38 -11.22
N SER A 55 -10.63 1.21 -10.89
CA SER A 55 -10.81 0.59 -9.59
C SER A 55 -9.52 0.07 -9.00
N ILE A 56 -9.48 0.02 -7.67
CA ILE A 56 -8.42 -0.65 -6.91
C ILE A 56 -9.00 -1.82 -6.14
N GLU A 57 -8.19 -2.87 -6.00
CA GLU A 57 -8.52 -4.03 -5.18
C GLU A 57 -7.27 -4.65 -4.56
N PHE A 58 -7.48 -5.49 -3.55
CA PHE A 58 -6.41 -6.32 -3.00
C PHE A 58 -6.54 -7.74 -3.52
N ILE A 59 -5.51 -8.22 -4.21
CA ILE A 59 -5.43 -9.61 -4.67
C ILE A 59 -4.41 -10.39 -3.87
N ALA A 60 -4.66 -11.69 -3.70
CA ALA A 60 -3.68 -12.59 -3.09
C ALA A 60 -2.45 -12.68 -4.01
N ASN A 61 -1.26 -12.49 -3.45
CA ASN A 61 -0.02 -12.52 -4.23
C ASN A 61 0.35 -13.92 -4.77
N SER A 62 -0.31 -14.97 -4.29
CA SER A 62 -0.22 -16.32 -4.83
C SER A 62 -0.94 -16.43 -6.18
N ARG A 63 -1.99 -15.66 -6.41
CA ARG A 63 -2.79 -15.68 -7.65
C ARG A 63 -2.05 -15.03 -8.82
N GLU A 64 -2.40 -15.46 -10.02
CA GLU A 64 -2.02 -14.75 -11.25
C GLU A 64 -2.59 -13.33 -11.27
N ILE A 65 -1.96 -12.45 -12.03
CA ILE A 65 -2.45 -11.09 -12.22
C ILE A 65 -3.59 -11.19 -13.23
N PRO A 66 -4.82 -10.77 -12.89
CA PRO A 66 -5.93 -10.79 -13.84
C PRO A 66 -5.65 -9.90 -15.06
N ASP A 67 -6.12 -10.29 -16.24
CA ASP A 67 -5.86 -9.60 -17.50
C ASP A 67 -6.34 -8.13 -17.53
N TYR A 68 -7.32 -7.79 -16.70
CA TYR A 68 -7.84 -6.42 -16.61
C TYR A 68 -7.01 -5.49 -15.71
N VAL A 69 -5.99 -6.01 -15.04
CA VAL A 69 -5.15 -5.24 -14.11
C VAL A 69 -3.97 -4.65 -14.86
N ASP A 70 -3.81 -3.33 -14.75
CA ASP A 70 -2.76 -2.57 -15.44
C ASP A 70 -1.53 -2.36 -14.54
N THR A 71 -1.74 -2.26 -13.23
CA THR A 71 -0.68 -2.00 -12.26
C THR A 71 -0.89 -2.82 -11.00
N VAL A 72 0.19 -3.43 -10.51
CA VAL A 72 0.26 -4.10 -9.21
C VAL A 72 1.44 -3.57 -8.43
N VAL A 73 1.20 -3.32 -7.15
CA VAL A 73 2.26 -3.20 -6.15
C VAL A 73 1.99 -4.13 -4.98
N GLY A 74 2.93 -5.04 -4.79
CA GLY A 74 2.89 -6.09 -3.78
C GLY A 74 3.82 -5.81 -2.63
N GLY A 75 3.89 -6.77 -1.72
CA GLY A 75 4.70 -6.61 -0.51
C GLY A 75 4.07 -5.65 0.49
N LEU A 76 2.73 -5.55 0.51
CA LEU A 76 1.99 -4.88 1.56
C LEU A 76 1.51 -5.93 2.55
N ALA A 77 1.46 -5.62 3.84
CA ALA A 77 0.95 -6.57 4.81
C ALA A 77 -0.54 -6.38 5.03
N ALA A 78 -1.30 -7.46 4.86
CA ALA A 78 -2.73 -7.44 5.07
C ALA A 78 -3.11 -7.09 6.52
N LEU A 79 -4.08 -6.21 6.65
CA LEU A 79 -4.70 -5.76 7.90
C LEU A 79 -6.14 -6.27 7.99
N VAL A 80 -6.88 -6.15 6.88
CA VAL A 80 -8.24 -6.67 6.72
C VAL A 80 -8.28 -7.45 5.40
N LYS A 81 -8.87 -8.64 5.40
CA LYS A 81 -9.10 -9.46 4.20
C LYS A 81 -10.56 -9.86 4.16
N ASP A 82 -11.29 -9.46 3.13
CA ASP A 82 -12.69 -9.85 2.92
C ASP A 82 -13.54 -9.65 4.19
N THR A 83 -13.47 -8.46 4.80
CA THR A 83 -14.15 -8.07 6.05
C THR A 83 -13.67 -8.78 7.32
N LYS A 84 -12.58 -9.55 7.25
CA LYS A 84 -11.97 -10.20 8.43
C LYS A 84 -10.70 -9.49 8.84
N VAL A 85 -10.66 -9.04 10.09
CA VAL A 85 -9.46 -8.50 10.73
C VAL A 85 -8.40 -9.59 10.82
N VAL A 86 -7.21 -9.29 10.33
CA VAL A 86 -6.04 -10.12 10.54
C VAL A 86 -5.63 -10.03 12.01
N THR A 87 -5.55 -11.17 12.69
CA THR A 87 -5.18 -11.23 14.11
C THR A 87 -3.74 -11.68 14.33
N ASP A 88 -3.19 -12.48 13.42
CA ASP A 88 -1.83 -12.99 13.51
C ASP A 88 -0.80 -12.11 12.77
N PHE A 89 -0.01 -11.40 13.57
CA PHE A 89 1.17 -10.63 13.15
C PHE A 89 2.45 -11.16 13.80
N SER A 90 2.42 -12.34 14.42
CA SER A 90 3.55 -12.93 15.18
C SER A 90 4.76 -13.21 14.29
N ASN A 91 4.52 -13.61 13.04
CA ASN A 91 5.56 -13.96 12.07
C ASN A 91 5.92 -12.81 11.11
N ARG A 92 5.65 -11.55 11.47
CA ARG A 92 5.79 -10.43 10.54
C ARG A 92 6.98 -9.54 10.90
N ARG A 93 7.71 -9.14 9.85
CA ARG A 93 8.66 -7.99 9.87
C ARG A 93 8.02 -6.69 10.35
N ILE A 94 6.70 -6.67 10.39
CA ILE A 94 5.92 -5.65 11.06
C ILE A 94 5.98 -5.90 12.57
N ARG A 95 6.85 -5.15 13.23
CA ARG A 95 6.96 -5.13 14.71
C ARG A 95 5.59 -4.75 15.30
N ASN A 96 4.81 -5.76 15.70
CA ASN A 96 3.44 -5.60 16.21
C ASN A 96 3.43 -4.96 17.61
N GLY A 97 4.40 -5.30 18.45
CA GLY A 97 4.41 -4.92 19.87
C GLY A 97 4.71 -3.45 20.20
N ARG A 98 4.98 -2.59 19.20
CA ARG A 98 5.33 -1.18 19.44
C ARG A 98 4.34 -0.23 18.78
N VAL A 99 3.88 0.74 19.58
CA VAL A 99 3.16 1.93 19.10
C VAL A 99 4.13 2.74 18.24
N ARG A 100 3.75 2.99 17.00
CA ARG A 100 4.52 3.76 16.02
C ARG A 100 3.56 4.48 15.10
N GLU A 101 4.02 5.54 14.46
CA GLU A 101 3.34 6.06 13.28
C GLU A 101 3.21 4.93 12.22
N ARG A 102 2.07 4.84 11.55
CA ARG A 102 1.70 3.83 10.56
C ARG A 102 0.96 4.48 9.40
N ILE A 103 1.05 3.83 8.24
CA ILE A 103 0.21 4.11 7.08
C ILE A 103 -0.53 2.82 6.74
N ALA A 104 -1.78 2.96 6.33
CA ALA A 104 -2.57 1.89 5.73
C ALA A 104 -3.30 2.40 4.50
N ILE A 105 -3.50 1.51 3.54
CA ILE A 105 -4.34 1.70 2.37
C ILE A 105 -5.52 0.75 2.51
N GLY A 106 -6.73 1.23 2.30
CA GLY A 106 -7.96 0.44 2.41
C GLY A 106 -8.89 0.66 1.23
N VAL A 107 -9.70 -0.35 0.95
CA VAL A 107 -10.79 -0.33 -0.04
C VAL A 107 -12.11 -0.56 0.70
N LYS A 108 -13.12 0.28 0.46
CA LYS A 108 -14.46 0.17 1.07
C LYS A 108 -15.51 -0.38 0.09
N ARG A 109 -16.71 -0.74 0.59
CA ARG A 109 -17.88 -1.00 -0.26
C ARG A 109 -18.17 0.25 -1.12
N GLY A 110 -18.34 0.07 -2.42
CA GLY A 110 -18.53 1.19 -3.36
C GLY A 110 -17.24 1.80 -3.91
N TRP A 111 -16.09 1.11 -3.80
CA TRP A 111 -14.83 1.38 -4.54
C TRP A 111 -14.01 2.61 -4.13
N ALA A 112 -14.35 3.29 -3.03
CA ALA A 112 -13.52 4.36 -2.50
C ALA A 112 -12.25 3.81 -1.83
N GLY A 113 -11.09 4.21 -2.36
CA GLY A 113 -9.78 4.02 -1.71
C GLY A 113 -9.58 5.01 -0.56
N MET A 114 -8.94 4.56 0.52
CA MET A 114 -8.63 5.38 1.68
C MET A 114 -7.18 5.19 2.10
N ILE A 115 -6.54 6.28 2.53
CA ILE A 115 -5.23 6.24 3.18
C ILE A 115 -5.40 6.73 4.61
N VAL A 116 -4.92 5.94 5.56
CA VAL A 116 -4.95 6.27 6.99
C VAL A 116 -3.52 6.43 7.47
N CYS A 117 -3.25 7.55 8.14
CA CYS A 117 -2.01 7.80 8.87
C CYS A 117 -2.35 7.94 10.36
N THR A 118 -1.76 7.12 11.22
CA THR A 118 -2.04 7.14 12.67
C THR A 118 -0.84 6.64 13.48
N THR A 119 -0.87 6.84 14.80
CA THR A 119 0.12 6.29 15.74
C THR A 119 -0.52 5.16 16.54
N SER A 120 -0.12 3.91 16.27
CA SER A 120 -0.77 2.73 16.84
C SER A 120 0.10 1.47 16.80
N LYS A 121 -0.32 0.41 17.48
CA LYS A 121 0.15 -0.95 17.18
C LYS A 121 -0.49 -1.43 15.88
N VAL A 122 0.06 -2.48 15.28
CA VAL A 122 -0.42 -2.95 13.97
C VAL A 122 -1.75 -3.67 14.10
N LYS A 123 -1.95 -4.42 15.19
CA LYS A 123 -3.27 -4.98 15.51
C LYS A 123 -4.33 -3.87 15.63
N ASP A 124 -4.05 -2.82 16.39
CA ASP A 124 -4.95 -1.68 16.52
C ASP A 124 -5.21 -0.98 15.17
N LEU A 125 -4.19 -0.87 14.31
CA LEU A 125 -4.37 -0.34 12.95
C LEU A 125 -5.33 -1.21 12.13
N ALA A 126 -5.26 -2.53 12.25
CA ALA A 126 -6.19 -3.42 11.55
C ALA A 126 -7.63 -3.25 12.05
N GLU A 127 -7.82 -3.13 13.37
CA GLU A 127 -9.12 -2.83 13.97
C GLU A 127 -9.65 -1.45 13.56
N ILE A 128 -8.79 -0.44 13.45
CA ILE A 128 -9.16 0.90 12.95
C ILE A 128 -9.66 0.81 11.51
N MET A 129 -8.93 0.11 10.63
CA MET A 129 -9.32 -0.02 9.23
C MET A 129 -10.67 -0.73 9.07
N ASP A 130 -10.92 -1.77 9.87
CA ASP A 130 -12.19 -2.47 9.93
C ASP A 130 -13.34 -1.56 10.41
N LYS A 131 -13.15 -0.83 11.51
CA LYS A 131 -14.13 0.16 12.02
C LYS A 131 -14.42 1.29 11.04
N LEU A 132 -13.47 1.64 10.18
CA LEU A 132 -13.68 2.61 9.10
C LEU A 132 -14.45 2.02 7.90
N GLY A 133 -14.83 0.75 7.94
CA GLY A 133 -15.64 0.06 6.93
C GLY A 133 -14.84 -0.48 5.75
N CYS A 134 -13.53 -0.76 5.92
CA CYS A 134 -12.74 -1.36 4.86
C CYS A 134 -13.13 -2.82 4.65
N LEU A 135 -13.40 -3.17 3.39
CA LEU A 135 -13.53 -4.56 2.94
C LEU A 135 -12.17 -5.27 2.98
N SER A 136 -11.14 -4.57 2.52
CA SER A 136 -9.76 -5.04 2.54
C SER A 136 -8.83 -3.87 2.81
N ALA A 137 -7.73 -4.13 3.52
CA ALA A 137 -6.74 -3.11 3.85
C ALA A 137 -5.35 -3.72 4.02
N ALA A 138 -4.32 -2.95 3.71
CA ALA A 138 -2.94 -3.36 3.89
C ALA A 138 -2.04 -2.19 4.29
N ALA A 139 -0.99 -2.50 5.05
CA ALA A 139 0.06 -1.56 5.40
C ALA A 139 1.21 -1.66 4.38
N PRO A 140 1.59 -0.56 3.70
CA PRO A 140 2.84 -0.48 2.95
C PRO A 140 4.04 -0.41 3.89
N ASP A 141 5.24 -0.29 3.31
CA ASP A 141 6.47 -0.11 4.05
C ASP A 141 6.41 1.11 4.98
N GLY A 142 6.88 0.90 6.21
CA GLY A 142 6.80 1.86 7.30
C GLY A 142 8.18 2.21 7.83
N GLY A 143 8.26 2.44 9.15
CA GLY A 143 9.55 2.77 9.80
C GLY A 143 10.16 4.06 9.24
N GLY A 144 11.47 4.06 8.99
CA GLY A 144 12.18 5.18 8.38
C GLY A 144 11.84 5.38 6.90
N SER A 145 11.31 4.36 6.23
CA SER A 145 10.85 4.43 4.84
C SER A 145 9.46 5.05 4.67
N ARG A 146 8.75 5.35 5.77
CA ARG A 146 7.42 5.95 5.72
C ARG A 146 7.49 7.34 5.06
N MET A 147 6.71 7.53 4.00
CA MET A 147 6.46 8.85 3.44
C MET A 147 4.96 9.10 3.25
N PHE A 148 4.58 10.36 3.39
CA PHE A 148 3.26 10.80 2.97
C PHE A 148 3.31 12.22 2.41
N TYR A 149 2.77 12.35 1.21
CA TYR A 149 2.56 13.61 0.50
C TYR A 149 1.08 13.70 0.14
N HIS A 150 0.50 14.89 0.28
CA HIS A 150 -0.88 15.18 -0.10
C HIS A 150 -0.98 16.63 -0.61
N LYS A 151 -1.48 16.83 -1.83
CA LYS A 151 -1.84 18.13 -2.43
C LYS A 151 -0.81 19.24 -2.16
N GLY A 152 0.42 19.05 -2.65
CA GLY A 152 1.50 20.04 -2.48
C GLY A 152 2.31 19.88 -1.20
N LYS A 153 1.73 19.28 -0.14
CA LYS A 153 2.33 19.24 1.19
C LYS A 153 2.98 17.89 1.48
N ILE A 154 4.19 17.92 2.02
CA ILE A 154 4.85 16.74 2.57
C ILE A 154 4.44 16.64 4.03
N LEU A 155 3.65 15.63 4.37
CA LEU A 155 3.19 15.38 5.73
C LEU A 155 4.18 14.49 6.50
N LYS A 156 4.87 13.60 5.79
CA LYS A 156 5.98 12.81 6.34
C LYS A 156 7.09 12.64 5.31
N LYS A 157 8.31 13.04 5.69
CA LYS A 157 9.53 12.73 4.94
C LYS A 157 10.09 11.38 5.40
N PRO A 158 10.54 10.52 4.46
CA PRO A 158 11.28 9.34 4.84
C PRO A 158 12.65 9.75 5.40
N THR A 159 13.14 8.99 6.37
CA THR A 159 14.50 9.10 6.92
C THR A 159 15.45 8.08 6.30
N GLU A 160 14.92 7.16 5.47
CA GLU A 160 15.66 6.12 4.76
C GLU A 160 15.36 6.16 3.26
N LYS A 161 16.18 5.48 2.46
CA LYS A 161 15.90 5.32 1.02
C LYS A 161 14.68 4.42 0.83
N ILE A 162 13.70 4.91 0.09
CA ILE A 162 12.50 4.17 -0.27
C ILE A 162 12.68 3.48 -1.62
N ALA A 163 12.23 2.23 -1.73
CA ALA A 163 12.39 1.44 -2.95
C ALA A 163 11.41 1.82 -4.06
N SER A 164 10.16 2.09 -3.68
CA SER A 164 9.10 2.51 -4.61
C SER A 164 7.98 3.23 -3.87
N VAL A 165 7.13 3.91 -4.63
CA VAL A 165 6.02 4.71 -4.12
C VAL A 165 4.72 4.37 -4.83
N ILE A 166 3.61 4.47 -4.10
CA ILE A 166 2.27 4.55 -4.69
C ILE A 166 1.97 6.02 -4.95
N VAL A 167 1.44 6.31 -6.14
CA VAL A 167 1.10 7.66 -6.58
C VAL A 167 -0.37 7.68 -6.96
N GLY A 168 -1.13 8.58 -6.35
CA GLY A 168 -2.48 8.91 -6.78
C GLY A 168 -2.52 10.27 -7.45
N TYR A 169 -3.22 10.36 -8.57
CA TYR A 169 -3.34 11.59 -9.35
C TYR A 169 -4.72 11.68 -10.00
N ARG A 170 -5.17 12.90 -10.31
CA ARG A 170 -6.37 13.14 -11.13
C ARG A 170 -6.09 12.76 -12.58
N LYS A 171 -6.98 12.00 -13.21
CA LYS A 171 -6.94 11.73 -14.65
C LYS A 171 -7.07 13.05 -15.42
#